data_AF-A0A1G2U8B0-F1
#
_entry.id   AF-A0A1G2U8B0-F1
#
_cell.length_a   1.000
_cell.length_b   1.000
_cell.length_c   1.000
_cell.angle_alpha   90.00
_cell.angle_beta   90.00
_cell.angle_gamma   90.00
#
_symmetry.space_group_name_H-M   'P 1'
#
loop_
_entity.id
_entity.type
_entity.pdbx_description
1 polymer ?
#
loop_
_entity_poly.entity_id
_entity_poly.type
_entity_poly.pdbx_seq_one_letter_code
_entity_poly.pdbx_strand_id
1 'polypeptide(L)'
;MGDQRSKGGKAGYEYLLAYKITVPIYDYTVEFCKRYFHKLSSRRTQDQMVQAARSGMQNLLEGNQQASLEGYIKLVGINSASLEELLKDYLAYGRQNKIEIYGKEKSEREVREIGEVWESINKTKTLPDNPNFPDFPKDECHALNLMLTLTNQAIYLQKKLHTSLEEKFIKEGGFREKLFRKRMRYRSKGGTIPL
;
A
#
# COMPACT_ATOMS: atom_id res chain seq x y z
N MET A 1 6.85 -14.66 -38.56
CA MET A 1 5.53 -14.02 -38.31
C MET A 1 5.40 -13.81 -36.81
N GLY A 2 5.35 -12.56 -36.39
CA GLY A 2 5.49 -12.13 -35.00
C GLY A 2 4.33 -12.58 -34.12
N ASP A 3 4.69 -13.17 -32.99
CA ASP A 3 3.78 -13.59 -31.92
C ASP A 3 3.10 -12.36 -31.32
N GLN A 4 1.79 -12.25 -31.54
CA GLN A 4 0.92 -11.27 -30.91
C GLN A 4 0.81 -11.59 -29.41
N ARG A 5 1.74 -11.07 -28.59
CA ARG A 5 1.51 -11.02 -27.14
C ARG A 5 0.34 -10.09 -26.87
N SER A 6 -0.74 -10.68 -26.38
CA SER A 6 -2.00 -10.02 -26.04
C SER A 6 -1.78 -8.77 -25.16
N LYS A 7 -2.37 -7.66 -25.60
CA LYS A 7 -2.62 -6.46 -24.80
C LYS A 7 -3.55 -6.80 -23.62
N GLY A 8 -3.25 -6.29 -22.42
CA GLY A 8 -4.30 -5.88 -21.46
C GLY A 8 -4.52 -6.69 -20.16
N GLY A 9 -3.58 -7.49 -19.68
CA GLY A 9 -3.68 -8.08 -18.33
C GLY A 9 -3.21 -7.11 -17.25
N LYS A 10 -4.10 -6.71 -16.32
CA LYS A 10 -3.71 -5.90 -15.15
C LYS A 10 -2.72 -6.64 -14.24
N ALA A 11 -1.82 -5.90 -13.61
CA ALA A 11 -0.77 -6.47 -12.77
C ALA A 11 -1.35 -7.06 -11.47
N GLY A 12 -0.74 -8.14 -10.96
CA GLY A 12 -1.28 -8.90 -9.82
C GLY A 12 -1.53 -8.07 -8.55
N TYR A 13 -0.70 -7.05 -8.30
CA TYR A 13 -0.86 -6.17 -7.14
C TYR A 13 -2.11 -5.27 -7.21
N GLU A 14 -2.62 -4.96 -8.41
CA GLU A 14 -3.79 -4.08 -8.59
C GLU A 14 -5.08 -4.67 -8.00
N TYR A 15 -5.09 -5.97 -7.74
CA TYR A 15 -6.20 -6.69 -7.11
C TYR A 15 -6.13 -6.69 -5.57
N LEU A 16 -5.00 -6.30 -4.98
CA LEU A 16 -4.79 -6.37 -3.53
C LEU A 16 -5.52 -5.21 -2.85
N LEU A 17 -6.35 -5.52 -1.84
CA LEU A 17 -6.93 -4.47 -0.98
C LEU A 17 -5.83 -3.64 -0.29
N ALA A 18 -4.71 -4.27 0.07
CA ALA A 18 -3.53 -3.61 0.63
C ALA A 18 -2.93 -2.55 -0.31
N TYR A 19 -3.10 -2.71 -1.64
CA TYR A 19 -2.74 -1.68 -2.61
C TYR A 19 -3.86 -0.66 -2.80
N LYS A 20 -5.09 -1.12 -3.02
CA LYS A 20 -6.20 -0.24 -3.39
C LYS A 20 -6.49 0.83 -2.34
N ILE A 21 -6.30 0.52 -1.06
CA ILE A 21 -6.48 1.48 0.03
C ILE A 21 -5.40 2.56 0.09
N THR A 22 -4.19 2.32 -0.45
CA THR A 22 -3.10 3.31 -0.37
C THR A 22 -3.24 4.43 -1.41
N VAL A 23 -4.03 4.21 -2.46
CA VAL A 23 -4.35 5.22 -3.47
C VAL A 23 -5.07 6.44 -2.87
N PRO A 24 -6.26 6.30 -2.23
CA PRO A 24 -6.92 7.45 -1.61
C PRO A 24 -6.10 8.03 -0.44
N ILE A 25 -5.34 7.20 0.29
CA ILE A 25 -4.44 7.71 1.35
C ILE A 25 -3.40 8.66 0.77
N TYR A 26 -2.80 8.35 -0.37
CA TYR A 26 -1.84 9.23 -1.02
C TYR A 26 -2.48 10.56 -1.44
N ASP A 27 -3.60 10.48 -2.17
CA ASP A 27 -4.30 11.66 -2.70
C ASP A 27 -4.78 12.58 -1.56
N TYR A 28 -5.38 12.00 -0.52
CA TYR A 28 -5.81 12.75 0.65
C TYR A 28 -4.66 13.25 1.51
N THR A 29 -3.51 12.57 1.56
CA THR A 29 -2.33 13.11 2.26
C THR A 29 -1.82 14.38 1.57
N VAL A 30 -1.79 14.39 0.24
CA VAL A 30 -1.41 15.59 -0.53
C VAL A 30 -2.38 16.74 -0.23
N GLU A 31 -3.68 16.48 -0.25
CA GLU A 31 -4.70 17.50 0.05
C GLU A 31 -4.66 17.96 1.52
N PHE A 32 -4.51 17.05 2.48
CA PHE A 32 -4.36 17.36 3.90
C PHE A 32 -3.16 18.27 4.14
N CYS A 33 -1.98 17.89 3.62
CA CYS A 33 -0.78 18.69 3.81
C CYS A 33 -0.86 20.06 3.12
N LYS A 34 -1.55 20.15 1.97
CA LYS A 34 -1.79 21.43 1.28
C LYS A 34 -2.73 22.33 2.10
N ARG A 35 -3.83 21.78 2.60
CA ARG A 35 -4.87 22.52 3.32
C ARG A 35 -4.40 22.99 4.69
N TYR A 36 -3.69 22.13 5.42
CA TYR A 36 -3.29 22.36 6.80
C TYR A 36 -1.81 22.74 6.97
N PHE A 37 -1.16 23.15 5.88
CA PHE A 37 0.27 23.52 5.89
C PHE A 37 0.65 24.50 7.01
N HIS A 38 -0.19 25.51 7.24
CA HIS A 38 0.01 26.54 8.27
C HIS A 38 0.00 26.00 9.72
N LYS A 39 -0.48 24.77 9.92
CA LYS A 39 -0.51 24.05 11.20
C LYS A 39 0.54 22.93 11.29
N LEU A 40 1.27 22.67 10.21
CA LEU A 40 2.41 21.77 10.22
C LEU A 40 3.64 22.49 10.77
N SER A 41 4.50 21.75 11.46
CA SER A 41 5.71 22.32 12.07
C SER A 41 6.72 22.84 11.03
N SER A 42 6.73 22.29 9.81
CA SER A 42 7.61 22.73 8.75
C SER A 42 7.23 22.16 7.37
N ARG A 43 7.82 22.73 6.31
CA ARG A 43 7.81 22.15 4.97
C ARG A 43 8.41 20.75 4.91
N ARG A 44 9.43 20.47 5.74
CA ARG A 44 10.03 19.14 5.84
C ARG A 44 9.02 18.10 6.33
N THR A 45 8.18 18.45 7.29
CA THR A 45 7.13 17.54 7.81
C THR A 45 6.11 17.22 6.73
N GLN A 46 5.69 18.21 5.94
CA GLN A 46 4.85 17.96 4.77
C GLN A 46 5.52 17.00 3.78
N ASP A 47 6.79 17.25 3.42
CA ASP A 47 7.50 16.42 2.46
C ASP A 47 7.65 14.98 2.98
N GLN A 48 7.90 14.79 4.29
CA GLN A 48 7.96 13.48 4.94
C GLN A 48 6.62 12.74 4.88
N MET A 49 5.51 13.39 5.25
CA MET A 49 4.18 12.78 5.18
C MET A 49 3.82 12.35 3.76
N VAL A 50 4.04 13.22 2.77
CA VAL A 50 3.74 12.93 1.35
C VAL A 50 4.64 11.80 0.83
N GLN A 51 5.92 11.77 1.21
CA GLN A 51 6.82 10.68 0.83
C GLN A 51 6.45 9.35 1.49
N ALA A 52 6.07 9.36 2.76
CA ALA A 52 5.62 8.17 3.47
C ALA A 52 4.36 7.57 2.82
N ALA A 53 3.37 8.40 2.48
CA ALA A 53 2.18 7.97 1.76
C ALA A 53 2.51 7.42 0.36
N ARG A 54 3.42 8.07 -0.38
CA ARG A 54 3.86 7.63 -1.71
C ARG A 54 4.60 6.28 -1.66
N SER A 55 5.51 6.12 -0.70
CA SER A 55 6.20 4.85 -0.42
C SER A 55 5.19 3.73 -0.17
N GLY A 56 4.10 4.07 0.54
CA GLY A 56 2.95 3.21 0.78
C GLY A 56 2.31 2.60 -0.48
N MET A 57 2.36 3.32 -1.61
CA MET A 57 1.83 2.86 -2.88
C MET A 57 2.88 2.15 -3.74
N GLN A 58 4.09 2.73 -3.85
CA GLN A 58 5.11 2.27 -4.80
C GLN A 58 5.75 0.93 -4.41
N ASN A 59 6.01 0.69 -3.12
CA ASN A 59 6.70 -0.54 -2.69
C ASN A 59 5.87 -1.81 -2.96
N LEU A 60 4.54 -1.72 -3.06
CA LEU A 60 3.69 -2.86 -3.44
C LEU A 60 3.81 -3.20 -4.92
N LEU A 61 3.86 -2.18 -5.78
CA LEU A 61 4.12 -2.33 -7.21
C LEU A 61 5.51 -2.95 -7.43
N GLU A 62 6.54 -2.37 -6.82
CA GLU A 62 7.93 -2.85 -6.94
C GLU A 62 8.08 -4.27 -6.38
N GLY A 63 7.41 -4.56 -5.26
CA GLY A 63 7.39 -5.87 -4.64
C GLY A 63 6.81 -6.95 -5.56
N ASN A 64 5.68 -6.66 -6.21
CA ASN A 64 5.07 -7.58 -7.17
C ASN A 64 5.92 -7.81 -8.43
N GLN A 65 6.85 -6.92 -8.74
CA GLN A 65 7.80 -7.08 -9.85
C GLN A 65 9.07 -7.85 -9.45
N GLN A 66 9.28 -8.14 -8.16
CA GLN A 66 10.46 -8.88 -7.70
C GLN A 66 10.45 -10.33 -8.22
N ALA A 67 11.62 -10.82 -8.60
CA ALA A 67 11.82 -12.21 -9.02
C ALA A 67 11.63 -13.22 -7.87
N SER A 68 11.77 -12.77 -6.62
CA SER A 68 11.66 -13.62 -5.42
C SER A 68 10.59 -13.11 -4.46
N LEU A 69 9.95 -14.05 -3.76
CA LEU A 69 9.03 -13.74 -2.68
C LEU A 69 9.74 -13.03 -1.52
N GLU A 70 11.01 -13.36 -1.25
CA GLU A 70 11.82 -12.67 -0.23
C GLU A 70 11.96 -11.16 -0.51
N GLY A 71 12.23 -10.79 -1.76
CA GLY A 71 12.29 -9.38 -2.15
C GLY A 71 10.94 -8.68 -1.99
N TYR A 72 9.85 -9.38 -2.31
CA TYR A 72 8.51 -8.86 -2.11
C TYR A 72 8.19 -8.66 -0.61
N ILE A 73 8.44 -9.67 0.23
CA ILE A 73 8.24 -9.60 1.69
C ILE A 73 8.98 -8.39 2.27
N LYS A 74 10.25 -8.19 1.89
CA LYS A 74 11.06 -7.05 2.35
C LYS A 74 10.40 -5.70 1.98
N LEU A 75 9.94 -5.54 0.74
CA LEU A 75 9.31 -4.30 0.29
C LEU A 75 7.96 -4.03 0.98
N VAL A 76 7.17 -5.08 1.26
CA VAL A 76 5.94 -4.97 2.08
C VAL A 76 6.26 -4.54 3.51
N GLY A 77 7.37 -5.03 4.09
CA GLY A 77 7.86 -4.60 5.39
C GLY A 77 8.25 -3.12 5.43
N ILE A 78 9.01 -2.64 4.44
CA ILE A 78 9.37 -1.22 4.31
C ILE A 78 8.12 -0.35 4.15
N ASN A 79 7.17 -0.79 3.33
CA ASN A 79 5.89 -0.11 3.14
C ASN A 79 5.11 0.06 4.45
N SER A 80 4.99 -1.03 5.22
CA SER A 80 4.32 -1.02 6.53
C SER A 80 4.97 -0.02 7.48
N ALA A 81 6.30 0.05 7.51
CA ALA A 81 7.03 1.03 8.32
C ALA A 81 6.75 2.48 7.89
N SER A 82 6.74 2.76 6.58
CA SER A 82 6.39 4.10 6.07
C SER A 82 4.96 4.51 6.47
N LEU A 83 3.99 3.60 6.41
CA LEU A 83 2.62 3.90 6.84
C LEU A 83 2.52 4.09 8.36
N GLU A 84 3.31 3.36 9.17
CA GLU A 84 3.39 3.57 10.61
C GLU A 84 3.98 4.94 10.97
N GLU A 85 4.96 5.43 10.20
CA GLU A 85 5.48 6.79 10.33
C GLU A 85 4.41 7.83 9.98
N LEU A 86 3.72 7.66 8.85
CA LEU A 86 2.62 8.53 8.46
C LEU A 86 1.50 8.58 9.51
N LEU A 87 1.14 7.43 10.10
CA LEU A 87 0.16 7.37 11.18
C LEU A 87 0.61 8.19 12.40
N LYS A 88 1.89 8.11 12.77
CA LYS A 88 2.45 8.89 13.89
C LYS A 88 2.45 10.39 13.60
N ASP A 89 2.68 10.79 12.35
CA ASP A 89 2.60 12.20 11.95
C ASP A 89 1.17 12.75 12.10
N TYR A 90 0.15 12.00 11.68
CA TYR A 90 -1.25 12.36 11.92
C TYR A 90 -1.59 12.44 13.42
N LEU A 91 -1.14 11.46 14.21
CA LEU A 91 -1.34 11.49 15.67
C LEU A 91 -0.65 12.70 16.33
N ALA A 92 0.55 13.06 15.87
CA ALA A 92 1.26 14.24 16.33
C ALA A 92 0.52 15.52 15.97
N TYR A 93 0.00 15.61 14.74
CA TYR A 93 -0.84 16.72 14.28
C TYR A 93 -2.07 16.91 15.18
N GLY A 94 -2.80 15.82 15.45
CA GLY A 94 -4.00 15.86 16.31
C GLY A 94 -3.67 16.36 17.72
N ARG A 95 -2.59 15.85 18.31
CA ARG A 95 -2.12 16.28 19.65
C ARG A 95 -1.73 17.76 19.68
N GLN A 96 -1.00 18.23 18.69
CA GLN A 96 -0.54 19.64 18.62
C GLN A 96 -1.70 20.62 18.45
N ASN A 97 -2.75 20.21 17.72
CA ASN A 97 -3.90 21.05 17.40
C ASN A 97 -5.12 20.80 18.31
N LYS A 98 -4.98 19.93 19.33
CA LYS A 98 -6.06 19.57 20.29
C LYS A 98 -7.32 19.02 19.61
N ILE A 99 -7.13 18.23 18.55
CA ILE A 99 -8.22 17.59 17.82
C ILE A 99 -8.53 16.25 18.47
N GLU A 100 -9.82 15.94 18.64
CA GLU A 100 -10.26 14.66 19.18
C GLU A 100 -9.93 13.52 18.21
N ILE A 101 -9.26 12.47 18.74
CA ILE A 101 -9.02 11.24 17.98
C ILE A 101 -10.11 10.24 18.35
N TYR A 102 -10.83 9.77 17.34
CA TYR A 102 -11.95 8.87 17.49
C TYR A 102 -11.48 7.43 17.66
N GLY A 103 -12.17 6.70 18.54
CA GLY A 103 -12.13 5.24 18.54
C GLY A 103 -12.90 4.69 17.34
N LYS A 104 -12.70 3.40 17.01
CA LYS A 104 -13.27 2.73 15.84
C LYS A 104 -14.76 3.02 15.62
N GLU A 105 -15.59 2.77 16.63
CA GLU A 105 -17.05 2.93 16.53
C GLU A 105 -17.48 4.37 16.24
N LYS A 106 -16.75 5.35 16.79
CA LYS A 106 -17.01 6.76 16.56
C LYS A 106 -16.58 7.17 15.15
N SER A 107 -15.41 6.72 14.69
CA SER A 107 -14.94 6.95 13.33
C SER A 107 -15.94 6.42 12.30
N GLU A 108 -16.39 5.17 12.45
CA GLU A 108 -17.34 4.54 11.52
C GLU A 108 -18.69 5.26 11.47
N ARG A 109 -19.13 5.86 12.58
CA ARG A 109 -20.40 6.59 12.66
C ARG A 109 -20.30 8.03 12.14
N GLU A 110 -19.21 8.73 12.45
CA GLU A 110 -19.09 10.18 12.27
C GLU A 110 -18.33 10.57 11.01
N VAL A 111 -17.43 9.71 10.51
CA VAL A 111 -16.62 9.95 9.31
C VAL A 111 -17.11 9.07 8.17
N ARG A 112 -18.16 9.52 7.48
CA ARG A 112 -18.89 8.77 6.44
C ARG A 112 -18.00 8.39 5.26
N GLU A 113 -17.02 9.23 4.96
CA GLU A 113 -16.07 9.06 3.85
C GLU A 113 -15.28 7.74 3.98
N ILE A 114 -15.12 7.20 5.20
CA ILE A 114 -14.52 5.87 5.40
C ILE A 114 -15.32 4.81 4.64
N GLY A 115 -16.65 4.81 4.80
CA GLY A 115 -17.53 3.86 4.12
C GLY A 115 -17.56 4.06 2.60
N GLU A 116 -17.63 5.32 2.16
CA GLU A 116 -17.67 5.70 0.74
C GLU A 116 -16.37 5.37 0.01
N VAL A 117 -15.21 5.52 0.66
CA VAL A 117 -13.91 5.06 0.14
C VAL A 117 -13.92 3.54 -0.04
N TRP A 118 -14.42 2.79 0.94
CA TRP A 118 -14.51 1.33 0.84
C TRP A 118 -15.51 0.85 -0.21
N GLU A 119 -16.63 1.55 -0.38
CA GLU A 119 -17.57 1.30 -1.48
C GLU A 119 -16.86 1.47 -2.83
N SER A 120 -16.11 2.57 -2.99
CA SER A 120 -15.33 2.85 -4.20
C SER A 120 -14.25 1.80 -4.46
N ILE A 121 -13.53 1.37 -3.42
CA ILE A 121 -12.54 0.28 -3.49
C ILE A 121 -13.22 -1.02 -3.92
N ASN A 122 -14.37 -1.36 -3.36
CA ASN A 122 -15.01 -2.66 -3.57
C ASN A 122 -15.86 -2.73 -4.85
N LYS A 123 -16.18 -1.59 -5.47
CA LYS A 123 -16.99 -1.49 -6.69
C LYS A 123 -16.43 -2.30 -7.86
N THR A 124 -15.10 -2.38 -7.95
CA THR A 124 -14.40 -3.06 -9.05
C THR A 124 -13.30 -3.97 -8.51
N LYS A 125 -12.93 -5.01 -9.29
CA LYS A 125 -11.83 -5.92 -8.92
C LYS A 125 -10.50 -5.17 -8.77
N THR A 126 -10.21 -4.24 -9.69
CA THR A 126 -9.06 -3.32 -9.65
C THR A 126 -9.57 -1.89 -9.79
N LEU A 127 -8.83 -0.91 -9.28
CA LEU A 127 -9.20 0.50 -9.44
C LEU A 127 -9.08 0.92 -10.93
N PRO A 128 -9.95 1.80 -11.44
CA PRO A 128 -9.74 2.47 -12.72
C PRO A 128 -8.55 3.45 -12.62
N ASP A 129 -8.06 3.96 -13.76
CA ASP A 129 -6.93 4.90 -13.79
C ASP A 129 -7.23 6.21 -13.05
N ASN A 130 -8.51 6.60 -13.00
CA ASN A 130 -9.01 7.73 -12.21
C ASN A 130 -10.16 7.25 -11.30
N PRO A 131 -9.86 6.72 -10.10
CA PRO A 131 -10.87 6.26 -9.16
C PRO A 131 -11.65 7.44 -8.57
N ASN A 132 -12.98 7.34 -8.59
CA ASN A 132 -13.86 8.36 -8.03
C ASN A 132 -14.08 8.12 -6.54
N PHE A 133 -13.09 8.49 -5.72
CA PHE A 133 -13.21 8.54 -4.27
C PHE A 133 -14.04 9.76 -3.82
N PRO A 134 -14.66 9.73 -2.62
CA PRO A 134 -15.37 10.90 -2.10
C PRO A 134 -14.44 12.10 -1.90
N ASP A 135 -15.01 13.30 -1.83
CA ASP A 135 -14.25 14.50 -1.56
C ASP A 135 -13.60 14.45 -0.17
N PHE A 136 -12.41 15.05 -0.06
CA PHE A 136 -11.71 15.11 1.22
C PHE A 136 -12.48 15.99 2.25
N PRO A 137 -12.76 15.50 3.48
CA PRO A 137 -13.60 16.20 4.44
C PRO A 137 -13.17 17.64 4.67
N LYS A 138 -14.13 18.57 4.68
CA LYS A 138 -13.87 19.99 4.97
C LYS A 138 -13.62 20.24 6.44
N ASP A 139 -14.30 19.51 7.31
CA ASP A 139 -14.07 19.56 8.75
C ASP A 139 -12.72 18.93 9.09
N GLU A 140 -11.92 19.64 9.88
CA GLU A 140 -10.55 19.24 10.21
C GLU A 140 -10.50 18.00 11.11
N CYS A 141 -11.47 17.86 12.02
CA CYS A 141 -11.56 16.70 12.90
C CYS A 141 -11.90 15.44 12.09
N HIS A 142 -12.87 15.54 11.18
CA HIS A 142 -13.24 14.45 10.28
C HIS A 142 -12.11 14.11 9.30
N ALA A 143 -11.43 15.12 8.74
CA ALA A 143 -10.27 14.93 7.86
C ALA A 143 -9.15 14.15 8.56
N LEU A 144 -8.80 14.55 9.79
CA LEU A 144 -7.78 13.85 10.57
C LEU A 144 -8.20 12.40 10.89
N ASN A 145 -9.43 12.20 11.35
CA ASN A 145 -9.91 10.87 11.73
C ASN A 145 -10.12 9.94 10.52
N LEU A 146 -10.44 10.47 9.35
CA LEU A 146 -10.40 9.74 8.08
C LEU A 146 -8.99 9.22 7.82
N MET A 147 -7.99 10.12 7.86
CA MET A 147 -6.60 9.75 7.57
C MET A 147 -6.02 8.76 8.58
N LEU A 148 -6.30 8.94 9.87
CA LEU A 148 -5.92 7.99 10.91
C LEU A 148 -6.54 6.60 10.64
N THR A 149 -7.84 6.57 10.33
CA THR A 149 -8.55 5.29 10.16
C THR A 149 -8.09 4.55 8.93
N LEU A 150 -8.02 5.21 7.76
CA LEU A 150 -7.57 4.57 6.52
C LEU A 150 -6.10 4.13 6.62
N THR A 151 -5.22 4.95 7.19
CA THR A 151 -3.80 4.58 7.36
C THR A 151 -3.66 3.36 8.27
N ASN A 152 -4.42 3.29 9.37
CA ASN A 152 -4.38 2.15 10.28
C ASN A 152 -4.94 0.86 9.61
N GLN A 153 -6.00 0.98 8.81
CA GLN A 153 -6.53 -0.11 8.00
C GLN A 153 -5.52 -0.59 6.95
N ALA A 154 -4.79 0.33 6.31
CA ALA A 154 -3.75 -0.01 5.35
C ALA A 154 -2.62 -0.79 6.02
N ILE A 155 -2.13 -0.36 7.18
CA ILE A 155 -1.12 -1.09 7.96
C ILE A 155 -1.60 -2.51 8.28
N TYR A 156 -2.86 -2.67 8.69
CA TYR A 156 -3.43 -4.00 8.97
C TYR A 156 -3.41 -4.90 7.72
N LEU A 157 -3.85 -4.38 6.56
CA LEU A 157 -3.88 -5.12 5.31
C LEU A 157 -2.48 -5.49 4.82
N GLN A 158 -1.51 -4.59 5.00
CA GLN A 158 -0.10 -4.83 4.68
C GLN A 158 0.49 -5.94 5.55
N LYS A 159 0.20 -5.94 6.85
CA LYS A 159 0.62 -7.02 7.78
C LYS A 159 0.01 -8.36 7.36
N LYS A 160 -1.26 -8.40 6.97
CA LYS A 160 -1.90 -9.62 6.43
C LYS A 160 -1.27 -10.09 5.14
N LEU A 161 -0.94 -9.17 4.22
CA LEU A 161 -0.22 -9.50 2.99
C LEU A 161 1.16 -10.07 3.29
N HIS A 162 1.91 -9.46 4.22
CA HIS A 162 3.23 -9.92 4.63
C HIS A 162 3.17 -11.38 5.12
N THR A 163 2.28 -11.69 6.06
CA THR A 163 2.10 -13.06 6.57
C THR A 163 1.73 -14.04 5.45
N SER A 164 0.86 -13.64 4.52
CA SER A 164 0.49 -14.50 3.39
C SER A 164 1.67 -14.79 2.46
N LEU A 165 2.53 -13.80 2.21
CA LEU A 165 3.75 -13.98 1.41
C LEU A 165 4.77 -14.87 2.12
N GLU A 166 4.93 -14.75 3.43
CA GLU A 166 5.79 -15.61 4.24
C GLU A 166 5.31 -17.07 4.20
N GLU A 167 4.02 -17.32 4.41
CA GLU A 167 3.45 -18.67 4.29
C GLU A 167 3.67 -19.27 2.90
N LYS A 168 3.50 -18.45 1.86
CA LYS A 168 3.75 -18.87 0.47
C LYS A 168 5.22 -19.21 0.25
N PHE A 169 6.14 -18.42 0.81
CA PHE A 169 7.57 -18.71 0.74
C PHE A 169 7.92 -20.04 1.42
N ILE A 170 7.36 -20.30 2.61
CA ILE A 170 7.55 -21.56 3.35
C ILE A 170 7.04 -22.76 2.53
N LYS A 171 5.85 -22.63 1.90
CA LYS A 171 5.22 -23.72 1.14
C LYS A 171 5.89 -24.00 -0.21
N GLU A 172 6.30 -22.96 -0.94
CA GLU A 172 6.79 -23.11 -2.31
C GLU A 172 8.32 -23.12 -2.45
N GLY A 173 9.04 -22.68 -1.42
CA GLY A 173 10.48 -22.50 -1.45
C GLY A 173 10.93 -21.23 -2.20
N GLY A 174 12.20 -20.88 -2.01
CA GLY A 174 12.78 -19.65 -2.53
C GLY A 174 13.10 -19.68 -4.03
N PHE A 175 13.29 -18.51 -4.63
CA PHE A 175 13.67 -18.38 -6.05
C PHE A 175 15.00 -19.11 -6.35
N ARG A 176 16.02 -18.92 -5.49
CA ARG A 176 17.33 -19.59 -5.61
C ARG A 176 17.21 -21.11 -5.53
N GLU A 177 16.38 -21.61 -4.63
CA GLU A 177 16.12 -23.04 -4.48
C GLU A 177 15.44 -23.62 -5.72
N LYS A 178 14.42 -22.94 -6.26
CA LYS A 178 13.75 -23.33 -7.51
C LYS A 178 14.74 -23.34 -8.69
N LEU A 179 15.60 -22.34 -8.82
CA LEU A 179 16.65 -22.31 -9.86
C LEU A 179 17.67 -23.43 -9.69
N PHE A 180 18.11 -23.70 -8.45
CA PHE A 180 19.04 -24.79 -8.15
C PHE A 180 18.43 -26.15 -8.55
N ARG A 181 17.17 -26.42 -8.17
CA ARG A 181 16.44 -27.63 -8.58
C ARG A 181 16.33 -27.75 -10.10
N LYS A 182 16.04 -26.65 -10.82
CA LYS A 182 16.02 -26.63 -12.30
C LYS A 182 17.40 -26.93 -12.91
N ARG A 183 18.46 -26.33 -12.39
CA ARG A 183 19.85 -26.56 -12.84
C ARG A 183 20.25 -28.02 -12.67
N MET A 184 19.93 -28.62 -11.52
CA MET A 184 20.22 -30.04 -11.27
C MET A 184 19.48 -30.97 -12.24
N ARG A 185 18.20 -30.69 -12.52
CA ARG A 185 17.41 -31.44 -13.53
C ARG A 185 17.94 -31.31 -14.95
N TYR A 186 18.49 -30.14 -15.32
CA TYR A 186 19.12 -29.94 -16.62
C TYR A 186 20.40 -30.76 -16.76
N ARG A 187 21.25 -30.75 -15.72
CA ARG A 187 22.48 -31.55 -15.67
C ARG A 187 22.21 -33.06 -15.71
N SER A 188 21.20 -33.54 -14.99
CA SER A 188 20.85 -34.97 -14.98
C SER A 188 20.31 -35.49 -16.31
N LYS A 189 19.84 -34.60 -17.20
CA LYS A 189 19.34 -34.94 -18.55
C LYS A 189 20.42 -34.84 -19.64
N GLY A 190 21.70 -34.70 -19.27
CA GLY A 190 22.82 -34.65 -20.23
C GLY A 190 23.00 -33.30 -20.91
N GLY A 191 22.41 -32.22 -20.39
CA GLY A 191 22.59 -30.88 -20.94
C GLY A 191 24.02 -30.38 -20.76
N THR A 192 24.82 -30.41 -21.84
CA THR A 192 26.09 -29.69 -21.94
C THR A 192 25.82 -28.18 -21.96
N ILE A 193 26.65 -27.42 -21.25
CA ILE A 193 26.68 -25.96 -21.32
C ILE A 193 27.69 -25.64 -22.43
N PRO A 194 27.31 -24.98 -23.54
CA PRO A 194 28.28 -24.45 -24.47
C PRO A 194 29.12 -23.41 -23.72
N LEU A 195 30.45 -23.57 -23.76
CA LEU A 195 31.42 -22.60 -23.27
C LEU A 195 31.33 -21.31 -24.09
#